data_AF-A0A7K1UJP1-F1
#
_entry.id   AF-A0A7K1UJP1-F1
#
_cell.length_a   1.000
_cell.length_b   1.000
_cell.length_c   1.000
_cell.angle_alpha   90.00
_cell.angle_beta   90.00
_cell.angle_gamma   90.00
#
_symmetry.space_group_name_H-M   'P 1'
#
loop_
_entity.id
_entity.type
_entity.pdbx_description
1 polymer ?
#
loop_
_entity_poly.entity_id
_entity_poly.type
_entity_poly.pdbx_seq_one_letter_code
_entity_poly.pdbx_strand_id
1 'polypeptide(L)' 'MLTSPQKGGANLVHFILGEPGVDWASGEFYGSNRRLARTARAAGNPETVNRHWQLSAEMLDLEARPAD' A
#
# COMPACT_ATOMS: atom_id res chain seq x y z
N MET A 1 -3.26 -5.98 18.78
CA MET A 1 -2.27 -7.02 19.14
C MET A 1 -0.91 -6.53 18.70
N LEU A 2 0.12 -6.58 19.55
CA LEU A 2 1.46 -6.11 19.20
C LEU A 2 2.16 -7.19 18.36
N THR A 3 2.56 -6.87 17.12
CA THR A 3 3.32 -7.78 16.25
C THR A 3 4.80 -7.67 16.60
N SER A 4 5.49 -8.80 16.82
CA SER A 4 6.94 -8.76 17.05
C SER A 4 7.68 -8.32 15.77
N PRO A 5 8.85 -7.66 15.88
CA PRO A 5 9.63 -7.28 14.72
C PRO A 5 9.94 -8.45 13.78
N GLN A 6 10.25 -9.63 14.32
CA GLN A 6 10.53 -10.84 13.54
C GLN A 6 9.30 -11.29 12.75
N LYS A 7 8.11 -11.27 13.37
CA LYS A 7 6.86 -11.62 12.71
C LYS A 7 6.48 -10.60 11.64
N GLY A 8 6.68 -9.31 11.90
CA GLY A 8 6.47 -8.23 10.92
C GLY A 8 7.41 -8.37 9.72
N GLY A 9 8.70 -8.60 9.98
CA GLY A 9 9.71 -8.82 8.93
C GLY A 9 9.41 -10.04 8.08
N ALA A 10 9.03 -11.17 8.69
CA ALA A 10 8.61 -12.37 7.94
C ALA A 10 7.33 -12.16 7.11
N ASN A 11 6.49 -11.20 7.47
CA ASN A 11 5.35 -10.79 6.65
C ASN A 11 5.79 -9.93 5.46
N LEU A 12 6.69 -8.97 5.69
CA LEU A 12 7.24 -8.12 4.64
C LEU A 12 8.04 -8.91 3.60
N VAL A 13 8.92 -9.82 4.05
CA VAL A 13 9.74 -10.67 3.17
C VAL A 13 8.90 -11.48 2.18
N HIS A 14 7.73 -11.96 2.60
CA HIS A 14 6.82 -12.69 1.72
C HIS A 14 6.38 -11.87 0.51
N PHE A 15 6.05 -10.59 0.69
CA PHE A 15 5.62 -9.72 -0.41
C PHE A 15 6.80 -9.21 -1.26
N ILE A 16 7.98 -9.01 -0.65
CA ILE A 16 9.19 -8.60 -1.37
C ILE A 16 9.68 -9.70 -2.32
N LEU A 17 9.68 -10.95 -1.86
CA LEU A 17 10.21 -12.08 -2.63
C LEU A 17 9.14 -12.77 -3.51
N GLY A 18 7.85 -12.52 -3.27
CA GLY A 18 6.76 -13.09 -4.04
C GLY A 18 6.59 -12.42 -5.40
N GLU A 19 6.10 -13.18 -6.38
CA GLU A 19 5.86 -12.72 -7.74
C GLU A 19 4.54 -11.93 -7.84
N PRO A 20 4.56 -10.66 -8.30
CA PRO A 20 3.34 -9.89 -8.55
C PRO A 20 2.45 -10.57 -9.60
N GLY A 21 1.15 -10.66 -9.32
CA GLY A 21 0.16 -11.36 -10.14
C GLY A 21 0.03 -12.86 -9.83
N VAL A 22 0.98 -13.46 -9.11
CA VAL A 22 0.95 -14.88 -8.71
C VAL A 22 0.76 -15.01 -7.20
N ASP A 23 1.69 -14.46 -6.42
CA ASP A 23 1.66 -14.54 -4.95
C ASP A 23 0.79 -13.44 -4.34
N TRP A 24 0.67 -12.31 -5.02
CA TRP A 24 -0.13 -11.17 -4.60
C TRP A 24 -0.56 -10.31 -5.81
N ALA A 25 -1.66 -9.58 -5.67
CA ALA A 25 -2.23 -8.73 -6.71
C ALA A 25 -1.92 -7.25 -6.43
N SER A 26 -1.51 -6.53 -7.46
CA SER A 26 -1.27 -5.08 -7.38
C SER A 26 -2.57 -4.34 -7.03
N GLY A 27 -2.46 -3.31 -6.19
CA GLY A 27 -3.60 -2.49 -5.74
C GLY A 27 -4.40 -3.08 -4.59
N GLU A 28 -4.16 -4.33 -4.21
CA GLU A 28 -4.87 -5.00 -3.12
C GLU A 28 -4.24 -4.74 -1.74
N PHE A 29 -5.09 -4.74 -0.71
CA PHE A 29 -4.65 -4.63 0.68
C PHE A 29 -4.63 -6.00 1.37
N TYR A 30 -3.47 -6.38 1.88
CA TYR A 30 -3.26 -7.64 2.59
C TYR A 30 -3.17 -7.41 4.10
N GLY A 31 -4.08 -8.05 4.84
CA GLY A 31 -4.10 -8.00 6.30
C GLY A 31 -3.16 -9.03 6.93
N SER A 32 -3.34 -9.22 8.24
CA SER A 32 -2.66 -10.27 8.99
C SER A 32 -2.80 -11.63 8.30
N ASN A 33 -1.71 -12.39 8.26
CA ASN A 33 -1.62 -13.72 7.64
C ASN A 33 -1.65 -13.72 6.10
N ARG A 34 -1.27 -12.61 5.44
CA ARG A 34 -1.03 -12.53 3.99
C ARG A 34 -2.29 -12.79 3.14
N ARG A 35 -3.46 -12.43 3.65
CA ARG A 35 -4.74 -12.58 2.95
C ARG A 35 -5.36 -11.22 2.66
N LEU A 36 -6.14 -11.14 1.59
CA LEU A 36 -6.94 -9.96 1.26
C LEU A 36 -7.79 -9.55 2.46
N ALA A 37 -7.76 -8.26 2.76
CA ALA A 37 -8.49 -7.68 3.86
C ALA A 37 -9.11 -6.35 3.44
N ARG A 38 -10.12 -5.91 4.18
CA ARG A 38 -10.69 -4.57 3.98
C ARG A 38 -9.77 -3.52 4.58
N THR A 39 -9.70 -2.39 3.90
CA THR A 39 -9.08 -1.16 4.40
C THR A 39 -10.11 -0.03 4.46
N ALA A 40 -9.69 1.16 4.88
CA ALA A 40 -10.54 2.34 4.92
C ALA A 40 -11.07 2.68 3.51
N ARG A 41 -12.36 3.07 3.41
CA ARG A 41 -13.01 3.44 2.15
C ARG A 41 -12.25 4.52 1.37
N ALA A 42 -11.65 5.46 2.08
CA ALA A 42 -10.87 6.55 1.48
C ALA A 42 -9.67 6.06 0.66
N ALA A 43 -9.09 4.89 0.98
CA ALA A 43 -7.95 4.34 0.25
C ALA A 43 -8.30 3.96 -1.21
N GLY A 44 -9.58 3.70 -1.48
CA GLY A 44 -10.08 3.42 -2.84
C GLY A 44 -10.80 4.62 -3.48
N ASN A 45 -10.77 5.81 -2.87
CA ASN A 45 -11.38 7.01 -3.45
C ASN A 45 -10.35 7.72 -4.35
N PRO A 46 -10.55 7.77 -5.69
CA PRO A 46 -9.57 8.37 -6.61
C PRO A 46 -9.32 9.86 -6.36
N GLU A 47 -10.35 10.62 -6.01
CA GLU A 47 -10.23 12.06 -5.70
C GLU A 47 -9.35 12.28 -4.46
N THR A 48 -9.54 11.45 -3.43
CA THR A 48 -8.74 11.53 -2.19
C THR A 48 -7.28 11.18 -2.47
N VAL A 49 -7.03 10.10 -3.21
CA VAL A 49 -5.67 9.63 -3.55
C VAL A 49 -4.94 10.67 -4.40
N ASN A 50 -5.60 11.20 -5.43
CA ASN A 50 -5.03 12.23 -6.31
C ASN A 50 -4.71 13.51 -5.55
N ARG A 51 -5.63 13.99 -4.71
CA ARG A 51 -5.39 15.20 -3.91
C ARG A 51 -4.27 15.00 -2.90
N HIS A 52 -4.18 13.82 -2.29
CA HIS A 52 -3.10 13.50 -1.37
C HIS A 52 -1.74 13.53 -2.06
N TRP A 53 -1.63 12.93 -3.25
CA TRP A 53 -0.40 12.95 -4.03
C TRP A 53 0.02 14.37 -4.42
N GLN A 54 -0.89 15.19 -4.94
CA GLN A 54 -0.62 16.58 -5.32
C GLN A 54 -0.07 17.39 -4.15
N LEU A 55 -0.73 17.31 -2.97
CA LEU A 55 -0.28 17.99 -1.76
C LEU A 55 1.12 17.55 -1.34
N SER A 56 1.38 16.24 -1.34
CA SER A 56 2.69 15.72 -0.95
C SER A 56 3.79 16.10 -1.93
N ALA A 57 3.50 16.13 -3.24
CA ALA A 57 4.44 16.59 -4.25
C ALA A 57 4.75 18.08 -4.10
N GLU A 58 3.73 18.93 -3.89
CA GLU A 58 3.89 20.36 -3.59
C GLU A 58 4.77 20.59 -2.35
N MET A 59 4.56 19.82 -1.27
CA MET A 59 5.37 19.93 -0.04
C MET A 59 6.84 19.55 -0.23
N LEU A 60 7.13 18.71 -1.23
CA LEU A 60 8.46 18.20 -1.51
C LEU A 60 9.12 18.89 -2.72
N ASP A 61 8.49 19.94 -3.25
CA ASP A 61 8.92 20.64 -4.47
C ASP A 61 9.13 19.69 -5.67
N LEU A 62 8.26 18.69 -5.77
CA LEU A 62 8.25 17.75 -6.89
C LEU A 62 7.18 18.18 -7.90
N GLU A 63 7.49 17.99 -9.19
CA GLU A 63 6.45 18.07 -10.22
C GLU A 63 5.38 17.00 -9.96
N ALA A 64 4.17 17.44 -9.64
CA ALA A 64 3.05 16.54 -9.38
C ALA A 64 2.58 15.89 -10.69
N ARG A 65 3.03 14.67 -10.98
CA ARG A 65 2.41 13.83 -12.02
C ARG A 65 1.08 13.26 -11.50
N PRO A 66 -0.04 13.28 -12.25
CA PRO A 66 -1.27 12.62 -11.82
C PRO A 66 -1.06 11.12 -11.55
N ALA A 67 -1.80 10.54 -10.60
CA ALA A 67 -1.80 9.09 -10.41
C ALA A 67 -2.69 8.45 -11.49
N ASP A 68 -2.12 7.49 -12.23
CA ASP A 68 -2.78 6.74 -13.31
C ASP A 68 -3.92 5.84 -12.80
#